data_AF-A0A1I2NGR0-F1
#
_entry.id   AF-A0A1I2NGR0-F1
#
_cell.length_a   1.000
_cell.length_b   1.000
_cell.length_c   1.000
_cell.angle_alpha   90.00
_cell.angle_beta   90.00
_cell.angle_gamma   90.00
#
_symmetry.space_group_name_H-M   'P 1'
#
loop_
_entity.id
_entity.type
_entity.pdbx_description
1 polymer ?
#
loop_
_entity_poly.entity_id
_entity_poly.type
_entity_poly.pdbx_seq_one_letter_code
_entity_poly.pdbx_strand_id
1 'polypeptide(L)'
;MTQLPHYTSIASVAFNDYLDNRIELDDLIARLREIELQVMHDDEAEEETGKVLWFRFFNGDPFQTTISDIENDLSDPTHPSARILLQGIALGLDSNELEVHYSWTGFTES
;
A
#
# COMPACT_ATOMS: atom_id res chain seq x y z
N MET A 1 5.86 -7.47 -11.00
CA MET A 1 5.91 -6.82 -9.68
C MET A 1 6.89 -7.59 -8.82
N THR A 2 7.65 -6.87 -7.99
CA THR A 2 8.66 -7.44 -7.11
C THR A 2 8.19 -7.24 -5.67
N GLN A 3 8.15 -8.31 -4.89
CA GLN A 3 7.77 -8.25 -3.48
C GLN A 3 8.88 -7.60 -2.64
N LEU A 4 8.49 -6.84 -1.63
CA LEU A 4 9.35 -6.08 -0.74
C LEU A 4 9.10 -6.50 0.73
N PRO A 5 9.67 -7.64 1.19
CA PRO A 5 9.39 -8.16 2.52
C PRO A 5 9.80 -7.20 3.64
N HIS A 6 10.89 -6.44 3.45
CA HIS A 6 11.37 -5.48 4.45
C HIS A 6 10.35 -4.37 4.74
N TYR A 7 9.69 -3.88 3.69
CA TYR A 7 8.71 -2.80 3.76
C TYR A 7 7.32 -3.27 4.23
N THR A 8 7.08 -4.59 4.19
CA THR A 8 5.81 -5.18 4.65
C THR A 8 5.58 -4.94 6.13
N SER A 9 6.61 -5.08 6.99
CA SER A 9 6.49 -4.82 8.42
C SER A 9 6.17 -3.35 8.71
N ILE A 10 6.77 -2.42 7.96
CA ILE A 10 6.57 -0.98 8.14
C ILE A 10 5.14 -0.59 7.75
N ALA A 11 4.67 -1.07 6.58
CA ALA A 11 3.30 -0.88 6.14
C ALA A 11 2.29 -1.49 7.12
N SER A 12 2.58 -2.68 7.65
CA SER A 12 1.72 -3.34 8.64
C SER A 12 1.50 -2.49 9.89
N VAL A 13 2.54 -1.82 10.38
CA VAL A 13 2.43 -0.92 11.53
C VAL A 13 1.58 0.30 11.21
N ALA A 14 1.78 0.92 10.04
CA ALA A 14 1.00 2.07 9.62
C ALA A 14 -0.50 1.73 9.50
N PHE A 15 -0.84 0.60 8.88
CA PHE A 15 -2.24 0.16 8.80
C PHE A 15 -2.82 -0.22 10.16
N ASN A 16 -2.07 -0.88 11.04
CA ASN A 16 -2.54 -1.18 12.40
C ASN A 16 -2.83 0.10 13.21
N ASP A 17 -1.92 1.09 13.17
CA ASP A 17 -2.14 2.36 13.85
C ASP A 17 -3.38 3.08 13.33
N TYR A 18 -3.66 3.00 12.02
CA TYR A 18 -4.86 3.56 11.42
C TYR A 18 -6.13 2.81 11.85
N LEU A 19 -6.14 1.46 11.81
CA LEU A 19 -7.28 0.66 12.27
C LEU A 19 -7.58 0.86 13.76
N ASP A 20 -6.55 1.09 14.58
CA ASP A 20 -6.66 1.40 16.01
C ASP A 20 -7.08 2.86 16.28
N ASN A 21 -7.31 3.68 15.24
CA ASN A 21 -7.60 5.12 15.32
C ASN A 21 -6.52 5.92 16.08
N ARG A 22 -5.25 5.50 15.97
CA ARG A 22 -4.11 6.24 16.55
C ARG A 22 -3.57 7.32 15.62
N ILE A 23 -3.83 7.19 14.33
CA ILE A 23 -3.47 8.14 13.28
C ILE A 23 -4.66 8.36 12.35
N GLU A 24 -4.71 9.53 11.72
CA GLU A 24 -5.75 9.87 10.74
C GLU A 24 -5.36 9.37 9.33
N LEU A 25 -6.28 9.48 8.36
CA LEU A 25 -6.02 9.07 6.97
C LEU A 25 -4.80 9.81 6.38
N ASP A 26 -4.70 11.12 6.59
CA ASP A 26 -3.59 11.94 6.07
C ASP A 26 -2.23 11.43 6.59
N ASP A 27 -2.16 11.02 7.85
CA ASP A 27 -0.95 10.46 8.47
C ASP A 27 -0.62 9.08 7.89
N LEU A 28 -1.64 8.24 7.64
CA LEU A 28 -1.45 6.95 6.97
C LEU A 28 -0.86 7.17 5.58
N ILE A 29 -1.47 8.04 4.76
CA ILE A 29 -1.00 8.31 3.40
C ILE A 29 0.42 8.88 3.41
N ALA A 30 0.75 9.78 4.34
CA ALA A 30 2.10 10.31 4.48
C ALA A 30 3.12 9.18 4.74
N ARG A 31 2.85 8.27 5.68
CA ARG A 31 3.73 7.13 5.98
C ARG A 31 3.88 6.18 4.80
N LEU A 32 2.80 5.89 4.06
CA LEU A 32 2.87 5.03 2.88
C LEU A 32 3.69 5.68 1.76
N ARG A 33 3.58 7.00 1.58
CA ARG A 33 4.41 7.75 0.60
C ARG A 33 5.88 7.82 1.02
N GLU A 34 6.18 7.89 2.32
CA GLU A 34 7.56 7.78 2.81
C GLU A 34 8.16 6.41 2.48
N ILE A 35 7.38 5.32 2.64
CA ILE A 35 7.79 3.98 2.21
C ILE A 35 8.06 3.96 0.71
N GLU A 36 7.16 4.51 -0.11
CA GLU A 36 7.35 4.59 -1.56
C GLU A 36 8.63 5.33 -1.94
N LEU A 37 8.92 6.47 -1.30
CA LEU A 37 10.17 7.22 -1.51
C LEU A 37 11.41 6.41 -1.12
N GLN A 38 11.38 5.70 0.01
CA GLN A 38 12.50 4.85 0.44
C GLN A 38 12.75 3.72 -0.55
N VAL A 39 11.69 3.06 -1.03
CA VAL A 39 11.78 2.02 -2.07
C VAL A 39 12.41 2.57 -3.35
N MET A 40 12.07 3.80 -3.74
CA MET A 40 12.67 4.45 -4.92
C MET A 40 14.16 4.75 -4.74
N HIS A 41 14.61 5.02 -3.51
CA HIS A 41 16.00 5.33 -3.19
C HIS A 41 16.89 4.09 -2.97
N ASP A 42 16.35 3.02 -2.40
CA ASP A 42 17.09 1.78 -2.11
C ASP A 42 17.41 0.96 -3.37
N ASP A 43 16.62 1.12 -4.42
CA ASP A 43 16.85 0.48 -5.70
C ASP A 43 17.84 1.33 -6.51
N GLU A 44 19.15 1.03 -6.35
CA GLU A 44 20.31 1.71 -6.96
C GLU A 44 20.25 1.85 -8.50
N ALA A 45 19.25 1.27 -9.15
CA ALA A 45 18.93 1.48 -10.55
C ALA A 45 18.32 2.89 -10.76
N GLU A 46 19.21 3.85 -10.97
CA GLU A 46 19.10 5.15 -11.66
C GLU A 46 17.68 5.66 -11.96
N GLU A 47 17.31 6.81 -11.37
CA GLU A 47 16.39 7.82 -11.92
C GLU A 47 15.06 7.34 -12.56
N GLU A 48 14.55 6.15 -12.22
CA GLU A 48 13.34 5.62 -12.81
C GLU A 48 12.08 6.22 -12.17
N THR A 49 11.78 7.45 -12.61
CA THR A 49 10.47 8.10 -12.43
C THR A 49 9.38 7.22 -13.04
N GLY A 50 8.62 6.51 -12.21
CA GLY A 50 7.58 5.57 -12.68
C GLY A 50 7.39 4.29 -11.85
N LYS A 51 8.11 4.13 -10.74
CA LYS A 51 7.82 3.08 -9.75
C LYS A 51 6.53 3.42 -9.00
N VAL A 52 5.69 2.41 -8.79
CA VAL A 52 4.42 2.50 -8.05
C VAL A 52 4.41 1.43 -6.96
N LEU A 53 4.06 1.83 -5.74
CA LEU A 53 3.89 0.92 -4.61
C LEU A 53 2.49 0.31 -4.60
N TRP A 54 2.43 -1.01 -4.43
CA TRP A 54 1.21 -1.80 -4.43
C TRP A 54 1.10 -2.61 -3.14
N PHE A 55 -0.13 -2.74 -2.65
CA PHE A 55 -0.47 -3.54 -1.49
C PHE A 55 -1.39 -4.68 -1.88
N ARG A 56 -1.12 -5.87 -1.34
CA ARG A 56 -2.02 -7.03 -1.40
C ARG A 56 -2.31 -7.46 0.03
N PHE A 57 -3.59 -7.49 0.42
CA PHE A 57 -3.94 -7.74 1.82
C PHE A 57 -4.10 -9.22 2.15
N PHE A 58 -4.55 -10.05 1.22
CA PHE A 58 -4.71 -11.48 1.45
C PHE A 58 -4.40 -12.31 0.20
N ASN A 59 -4.10 -13.59 0.40
CA ASN A 59 -3.82 -14.50 -0.70
C ASN A 59 -5.11 -14.77 -1.51
N GLY A 60 -5.03 -14.56 -2.83
CA GLY A 60 -6.20 -14.65 -3.72
C GLY A 60 -6.96 -13.34 -3.88
N ASP A 61 -6.50 -12.24 -3.26
CA ASP A 61 -6.95 -10.88 -3.58
C ASP A 61 -6.54 -10.51 -5.02
N PRO A 62 -7.49 -10.33 -5.95
CA PRO A 62 -7.17 -9.87 -7.30
C PRO A 62 -6.94 -8.35 -7.34
N PHE A 63 -7.31 -7.61 -6.30
CA PHE A 63 -7.25 -6.16 -6.22
C PHE A 63 -5.97 -5.71 -5.53
N GLN A 64 -4.91 -5.60 -6.32
CA GLN A 64 -3.74 -4.87 -5.88
C GLN A 64 -4.13 -3.40 -5.73
N THR A 65 -3.88 -2.84 -4.55
CA THR A 65 -4.32 -1.47 -4.20
C THR A 65 -3.10 -0.55 -4.19
N THR A 66 -3.17 0.60 -4.87
CA THR A 66 -2.13 1.64 -4.77
C THR A 66 -2.39 2.59 -3.60
N ILE A 67 -1.43 3.44 -3.26
CA ILE A 67 -1.63 4.51 -2.27
C ILE A 67 -2.79 5.43 -2.69
N SER A 68 -2.90 5.76 -3.97
CA SER A 68 -3.99 6.61 -4.49
C SER A 68 -5.36 5.94 -4.38
N ASP A 69 -5.44 4.62 -4.61
CA ASP A 69 -6.69 3.87 -4.42
C ASP A 69 -7.10 3.87 -2.93
N ILE A 70 -6.14 3.68 -2.02
CA ILE A 70 -6.38 3.75 -0.57
C ILE A 70 -6.88 5.13 -0.16
N GLU A 71 -6.20 6.19 -0.61
CA GLU A 71 -6.58 7.58 -0.31
C GLU A 71 -7.99 7.87 -0.81
N ASN A 72 -8.30 7.48 -2.05
CA ASN A 72 -9.61 7.68 -2.64
C ASN A 72 -10.70 6.90 -1.90
N ASP A 73 -10.51 5.60 -1.69
CA ASP A 73 -11.52 4.73 -1.09
C ASP A 73 -11.78 5.05 0.38
N LEU A 74 -10.76 5.50 1.14
CA LEU A 74 -10.92 5.86 2.55
C LEU A 74 -11.34 7.33 2.77
N SER A 75 -11.27 8.19 1.75
CA SER A 75 -11.68 9.60 1.85
C SER A 75 -13.18 9.78 2.14
N ASP A 76 -14.02 8.81 1.76
CA ASP A 76 -15.43 8.75 2.11
C ASP A 76 -15.74 7.44 2.88
N PRO A 77 -15.72 7.48 4.23
CA PRO A 77 -16.02 6.31 5.06
C PRO A 77 -17.42 5.73 4.87
N THR A 78 -18.34 6.47 4.23
CA THR A 78 -19.70 5.99 3.96
C THR A 78 -19.79 5.16 2.68
N HIS A 79 -18.77 5.24 1.81
CA HIS A 79 -18.73 4.50 0.56
C HIS A 79 -18.49 2.99 0.82
N PRO A 80 -19.16 2.09 0.08
CA PRO A 80 -18.93 0.65 0.23
C PRO A 80 -17.47 0.23 0.05
N SER A 81 -16.73 0.88 -0.84
CA SER A 81 -15.30 0.59 -1.07
C SER A 81 -14.48 0.78 0.20
N ALA A 82 -14.71 1.86 0.96
CA ALA A 82 -14.02 2.11 2.23
C ALA A 82 -14.15 0.91 3.18
N ARG A 83 -15.39 0.41 3.31
CA ARG A 83 -15.70 -0.71 4.21
C ARG A 83 -15.05 -2.01 3.75
N ILE A 84 -15.05 -2.28 2.44
CA ILE A 84 -14.41 -3.46 1.86
C ILE A 84 -12.91 -3.40 2.06
N LEU A 85 -12.29 -2.25 1.78
CA LEU A 85 -10.86 -2.02 1.95
C LEU A 85 -10.45 -2.18 3.41
N LEU A 86 -11.15 -1.55 4.35
CA LEU A 86 -10.89 -1.70 5.80
C LEU A 86 -10.99 -3.16 6.26
N GLN A 87 -11.97 -3.91 5.76
CA GLN A 87 -12.11 -5.33 6.08
C GLN A 87 -10.95 -6.15 5.49
N GLY A 88 -10.52 -5.86 4.27
CA GLY A 88 -9.36 -6.47 3.64
C GLY A 88 -8.08 -6.21 4.43
N ILE A 89 -7.82 -4.94 4.79
CA ILE A 89 -6.69 -4.55 5.63
C ILE A 89 -6.70 -5.33 6.95
N ALA A 90 -7.81 -5.32 7.68
CA ALA A 90 -7.92 -5.99 8.98
C ALA A 90 -7.67 -7.50 8.87
N LEU A 91 -8.26 -8.17 7.88
CA LEU A 91 -8.06 -9.60 7.64
C LEU A 91 -6.60 -9.92 7.29
N GLY A 92 -6.01 -9.11 6.43
CA GLY A 92 -4.63 -9.28 5.98
C GLY A 92 -3.60 -9.11 7.08
N LEU A 93 -3.83 -8.15 7.99
CA LEU A 93 -2.97 -7.95 9.16
C LEU A 93 -3.13 -9.09 10.17
N ASP A 94 -4.37 -9.51 10.47
CA ASP A 94 -4.63 -10.62 11.42
C ASP A 94 -4.03 -11.95 10.94
N SER A 95 -4.07 -12.20 9.63
CA SER A 95 -3.53 -13.41 9.01
C SER A 95 -2.04 -13.32 8.67
N ASN A 96 -1.41 -12.15 8.89
CA ASN A 96 -0.05 -11.85 8.46
C ASN A 96 0.19 -12.13 6.96
N GLU A 97 -0.79 -11.77 6.13
CA GLU A 97 -0.81 -11.96 4.68
C GLU A 97 -0.60 -10.66 3.88
N LEU A 98 -0.49 -9.51 4.57
CA LEU A 98 -0.13 -8.26 3.90
C LEU A 98 1.19 -8.45 3.15
N GLU A 99 1.20 -8.01 1.90
CA GLU A 99 2.40 -7.95 1.08
C GLU A 99 2.52 -6.57 0.45
N VAL A 100 3.74 -6.06 0.46
CA VAL A 100 4.13 -4.85 -0.26
C VAL A 100 4.88 -5.26 -1.52
N HIS A 101 4.50 -4.66 -2.64
CA HIS A 101 5.07 -4.89 -3.95
C HIS A 101 5.43 -3.56 -4.60
N TYR A 102 6.38 -3.57 -5.52
CA TYR A 102 6.52 -2.48 -6.46
C TYR A 102 6.39 -2.97 -7.90
N SER A 103 5.87 -2.09 -8.74
CA SER A 103 5.90 -2.24 -10.18
C SER A 103 6.63 -1.07 -10.79
N TRP A 104 7.35 -1.31 -11.86
CA TRP A 104 7.82 -0.25 -12.73
C TRP A 104 6.87 -0.12 -13.93
N THR A 105 6.45 1.11 -14.24
CA THR A 105 5.47 1.38 -15.31
C THR A 105 6.08 1.85 -16.63
N GLY A 106 7.40 2.05 -16.72
CA GLY A 106 8.02 2.70 -17.87
C GLY A 106 8.18 1.88 -19.17
N PHE A 107 7.31 0.95 -19.55
CA PHE A 107 7.25 0.52 -20.95
C PHE A 107 5.81 0.30 -21.37
N THR A 108 5.28 1.25 -22.14
CA THR A 108 4.40 0.91 -23.27
C THR A 108 5.19 1.15 -24.54
N GLU A 109 5.79 0.10 -25.08
CA GLU A 109 6.18 0.03 -26.49
C GLU A 109 4.91 0.00 -27.34
N SER A 110 4.72 1.02 -28.18
CA SER A 110 4.29 0.95 -29.58
C SER A 110 4.29 2.35 -30.20
#